data_AF-A0A3M3JZS9-F1
#
_entry.id   AF-A0A3M3JZS9-F1
#
_cell.length_a   1.000
_cell.length_b   1.000
_cell.length_c   1.000
_cell.angle_alpha   90.00
_cell.angle_beta   90.00
_cell.angle_gamma   90.00
#
_symmetry.space_group_name_H-M   'P 1'
#
loop_
_entity.id
_entity.type
_entity.pdbx_description
1 polymer ?
#
loop_
_entity_poly.entity_id
_entity_poly.type
_entity_poly.pdbx_seq_one_letter_code
_entity_poly.pdbx_strand_id
1 'polypeptide(L)'
;MQARLPQQWPAGQFDLIVFSELGYYLDLEDLNRLIDCALDALTPDGQLLACHWRPDIEGCPLNAQRVHDTLAERLSMHRLFNHHEQDFLLDLWSRDATSVAEQEFSNDRHSDSGAQ
;
A
#
# COMPACT_ATOMS: atom_id res chain seq x y z
N MET A 1 -13.21 -15.12 -10.26
CA MET A 1 -13.99 -13.91 -10.53
C MET A 1 -13.00 -12.83 -10.92
N GLN A 2 -13.17 -12.17 -12.07
CA GLN A 2 -12.24 -11.16 -12.59
C GLN A 2 -12.86 -9.78 -12.36
N ALA A 3 -12.11 -8.86 -11.73
CA ALA A 3 -12.52 -7.48 -11.52
C ALA A 3 -11.59 -6.54 -12.30
N ARG A 4 -12.14 -5.45 -12.83
CA ARG A 4 -11.39 -4.38 -13.51
C ARG A 4 -11.24 -3.20 -12.57
N LEU A 5 -10.03 -3.02 -12.04
CA LEU A 5 -9.72 -1.87 -11.20
C LEU A 5 -9.28 -0.68 -12.08
N PRO A 6 -9.60 0.57 -11.68
CA PRO A 6 -10.33 0.96 -10.46
C PRO A 6 -11.86 0.84 -10.53
N GLN A 7 -12.46 0.53 -11.69
CA GLN A 7 -13.91 0.65 -11.92
C GLN A 7 -14.79 -0.35 -11.14
N GLN A 8 -14.23 -1.49 -10.75
CA GLN A 8 -14.92 -2.57 -10.03
C GLN A 8 -14.25 -2.82 -8.68
N TRP A 9 -14.03 -1.74 -7.93
CA TRP A 9 -13.49 -1.81 -6.58
C TRP A 9 -14.42 -2.62 -5.65
N PRO A 10 -13.90 -3.52 -4.79
CA PRO A 10 -14.71 -4.30 -3.86
C PRO A 10 -15.34 -3.42 -2.78
N ALA A 11 -16.59 -3.69 -2.42
CA ALA A 11 -17.25 -3.00 -1.32
C ALA A 11 -16.64 -3.41 0.04
N GLY A 12 -16.50 -2.45 0.95
CA GLY A 12 -16.00 -2.67 2.31
C GLY A 12 -14.95 -1.64 2.72
N GLN A 13 -14.51 -1.76 3.97
CA GLN A 13 -13.27 -1.13 4.44
C GLN A 13 -12.23 -2.20 4.74
N PHE A 14 -10.96 -1.84 4.58
CA PHE A 14 -9.83 -2.76 4.69
C PHE A 14 -8.75 -2.15 5.57
N ASP A 15 -8.20 -2.95 6.48
CA ASP A 15 -7.04 -2.57 7.29
C ASP A 15 -5.74 -2.67 6.50
N LEU A 16 -5.72 -3.49 5.44
CA LEU A 16 -4.59 -3.62 4.53
C LEU A 16 -5.07 -3.74 3.09
N ILE A 17 -4.54 -2.88 2.23
CA ILE A 17 -4.67 -2.97 0.77
C ILE A 17 -3.29 -3.31 0.20
N VAL A 18 -3.24 -4.28 -0.71
CA VAL A 18 -2.01 -4.73 -1.35
C VAL A 18 -2.07 -4.49 -2.85
N PHE A 19 -1.15 -3.68 -3.37
CA PHE A 19 -0.87 -3.57 -4.80
C PHE A 19 0.36 -4.40 -5.14
N SER A 20 0.12 -5.62 -5.62
CA SER A 20 1.17 -6.46 -6.20
C SER A 20 1.06 -6.37 -7.72
N GLU A 21 2.09 -5.84 -8.36
CA GLU A 21 2.27 -5.86 -9.82
C GLU A 21 1.19 -5.14 -10.65
N LEU A 22 0.39 -4.24 -10.06
CA LEU A 22 -0.77 -3.65 -10.75
C LEU A 22 -0.50 -2.28 -11.39
N GLY A 23 0.26 -1.42 -10.71
CA GLY A 23 0.27 0.02 -11.01
C GLY A 23 0.87 0.39 -12.36
N TYR A 24 1.78 -0.42 -12.90
CA TYR A 24 2.45 -0.11 -14.17
C TYR A 24 1.60 -0.41 -15.40
N TYR A 25 0.51 -1.17 -15.28
CA TYR A 25 -0.44 -1.41 -16.36
C TYR A 25 -1.42 -0.26 -16.58
N LEU A 26 -1.51 0.66 -15.61
CA LEU A 26 -2.39 1.81 -15.65
C LEU A 26 -1.65 3.01 -16.21
N ASP A 27 -2.37 3.91 -16.88
CA ASP A 27 -1.86 5.26 -17.06
C ASP A 27 -1.90 6.03 -15.73
N LEU A 28 -1.35 7.24 -15.74
CA LEU A 28 -1.25 8.05 -14.53
C LEU A 28 -2.64 8.48 -14.01
N GLU A 29 -3.63 8.68 -14.87
CA GLU A 29 -4.98 9.08 -14.46
C GLU A 29 -5.71 7.92 -13.77
N ASP A 30 -5.59 6.72 -14.32
CA ASP A 30 -6.16 5.51 -13.73
C ASP A 30 -5.44 5.09 -12.46
N LEU A 31 -4.11 5.25 -12.37
CA LEU A 31 -3.37 5.06 -11.13
C LEU A 31 -3.84 6.03 -10.03
N ASN A 32 -4.05 7.29 -10.38
CA ASN A 32 -4.58 8.28 -9.45
C ASN A 32 -5.98 7.90 -8.93
N ARG A 33 -6.87 7.45 -9.83
CA ARG A 33 -8.20 6.94 -9.45
C ARG A 33 -8.12 5.70 -8.57
N LEU A 34 -7.17 4.80 -8.84
CA LEU A 34 -6.90 3.62 -8.03
C LEU A 34 -6.47 4.01 -6.60
N ILE A 35 -5.61 5.02 -6.47
CA ILE A 35 -5.17 5.55 -5.18
C ILE A 35 -6.33 6.17 -4.41
N ASP A 36 -7.21 6.92 -5.08
CA ASP A 36 -8.40 7.51 -4.45
C ASP A 36 -9.33 6.41 -3.92
N CYS A 37 -9.61 5.37 -4.71
CA CYS A 37 -10.39 4.23 -4.24
C CYS A 37 -9.74 3.51 -3.04
N ALA A 38 -8.41 3.37 -3.05
CA ALA A 38 -7.69 2.77 -1.94
C ALA A 38 -7.83 3.62 -0.67
N LEU A 39 -7.62 4.94 -0.76
CA LEU A 39 -7.76 5.86 0.37
C LEU A 39 -9.18 5.84 0.95
N ASP A 40 -10.21 5.82 0.12
CA ASP A 40 -11.60 5.77 0.58
C ASP A 40 -11.95 4.43 1.25
N ALA A 41 -11.30 3.35 0.84
CA ALA A 41 -11.55 2.01 1.36
C ALA A 41 -10.66 1.64 2.55
N LEU A 42 -9.60 2.41 2.86
CA LEU A 42 -8.79 2.17 4.06
C LEU A 42 -9.54 2.59 5.32
N THR A 43 -9.46 1.74 6.35
CA THR A 43 -9.84 2.10 7.73
C THR A 43 -8.97 3.25 8.28
N PRO A 44 -9.36 3.91 9.38
CA PRO A 44 -8.58 5.02 9.94
C PRO A 44 -7.12 4.66 10.30
N ASP A 45 -6.87 3.40 10.63
CA ASP A 45 -5.57 2.79 10.95
C ASP A 45 -4.99 1.95 9.80
N GLY A 46 -5.63 1.99 8.63
CA GLY A 46 -5.30 1.14 7.49
C GLY A 46 -3.93 1.43 6.85
N GLN A 47 -3.40 0.39 6.20
CA GLN A 47 -2.10 0.36 5.55
C GLN A 47 -2.21 0.03 4.06
N LEU A 48 -1.26 0.52 3.27
CA LEU A 48 -1.09 0.17 1.86
C LEU A 48 0.31 -0.38 1.63
N LEU A 49 0.39 -1.60 1.10
CA LEU A 49 1.63 -2.23 0.66
C LEU A 49 1.69 -2.26 -0.86
N ALA A 50 2.81 -1.84 -1.45
CA ALA A 50 3.04 -1.93 -2.88
C ALA A 50 4.31 -2.73 -3.18
N CYS A 51 4.22 -3.68 -4.12
CA CYS A 51 5.32 -4.51 -4.58
C CYS A 51 5.32 -4.62 -6.10
N HIS A 52 6.41 -4.23 -6.76
CA HIS A 52 6.54 -4.25 -8.21
C HIS A 52 7.95 -4.65 -8.66
N TRP A 53 8.04 -5.52 -9.67
CA TRP A 53 9.30 -5.77 -10.40
C TRP A 53 9.78 -4.50 -11.12
N ARG A 54 11.08 -4.23 -11.03
CA ARG A 54 11.75 -3.06 -11.64
C ARG A 54 11.99 -3.16 -13.15
N PRO A 55 12.28 -4.33 -13.74
CA PRO A 55 12.46 -4.42 -15.19
C PRO A 55 11.25 -3.85 -15.92
N ASP A 56 11.50 -2.93 -16.86
CA ASP A 56 10.45 -2.34 -17.67
C ASP A 56 9.73 -3.43 -18.47
N ILE A 57 8.40 -3.36 -18.48
CA ILE A 57 7.55 -4.29 -19.24
C ILE A 57 7.11 -3.56 -20.51
N GLU A 58 7.41 -4.14 -21.66
CA GLU A 58 7.05 -3.55 -22.96
C GLU A 58 5.53 -3.31 -23.05
N GLY A 59 5.16 -2.09 -23.47
CA GLY A 59 3.76 -1.68 -23.60
C GLY A 59 3.10 -1.19 -22.32
N CYS A 60 3.77 -1.24 -21.16
CA CYS A 60 3.27 -0.64 -19.92
C CYS A 60 3.46 0.89 -19.93
N PRO A 61 2.44 1.70 -19.58
CA PRO A 61 2.56 3.16 -19.56
C PRO A 61 3.53 3.71 -18.52
N LEU A 62 3.70 3.01 -17.39
CA LEU A 62 4.53 3.43 -16.27
C LEU A 62 5.55 2.33 -15.95
N ASN A 63 6.63 2.70 -15.27
CA ASN A 63 7.54 1.73 -14.64
C ASN A 63 7.32 1.69 -13.13
N ALA A 64 7.88 0.69 -12.45
CA ALA A 64 7.73 0.49 -11.01
C ALA A 64 8.12 1.74 -10.20
N GLN A 65 9.22 2.42 -10.58
CA GLN A 65 9.65 3.62 -9.87
C GLN A 65 8.58 4.71 -9.91
N ARG A 66 8.00 4.97 -11.10
CA ARG A 66 6.97 5.99 -11.26
C ARG A 66 5.70 5.66 -10.47
N VAL A 67 5.34 4.38 -10.38
CA VAL A 67 4.21 3.91 -9.56
C VAL A 67 4.47 4.23 -8.08
N HIS A 68 5.63 3.84 -7.55
CA HIS A 68 6.00 4.04 -6.14
C HIS A 68 6.15 5.53 -5.79
N ASP A 69 6.70 6.34 -6.70
CA ASP A 69 6.79 7.80 -6.52
C ASP A 69 5.39 8.44 -6.46
N THR A 70 4.49 8.03 -7.37
CA THR A 70 3.11 8.54 -7.38
C THR A 70 2.36 8.15 -6.11
N LEU A 71 2.52 6.92 -5.63
CA LEU A 71 1.97 6.47 -4.34
C LEU A 71 2.51 7.33 -3.19
N ALA A 72 3.82 7.56 -3.15
CA ALA A 72 4.46 8.37 -2.12
C ALA A 72 3.94 9.81 -2.08
N GLU A 73 3.75 10.42 -3.25
CA GLU A 73 3.25 11.79 -3.40
C GLU A 73 1.76 11.90 -2.99
N ARG A 74 0.94 10.92 -3.37
CA ARG A 74 -0.52 10.99 -3.24
C ARG A 74 -1.04 10.51 -1.90
N LEU A 75 -0.47 9.47 -1.32
CA LEU A 75 -1.04 8.84 -0.12
C LEU A 75 -1.00 9.76 1.10
N SER A 76 -0.01 10.66 1.20
CA SER A 76 0.20 11.52 2.38
C SER A 76 0.19 10.74 3.71
N MET A 77 0.64 9.48 3.66
CA MET A 77 0.72 8.53 4.77
C MET A 77 2.18 8.34 5.21
N HIS A 78 2.38 7.85 6.42
CA HIS A 78 3.71 7.54 6.94
C HIS A 78 4.28 6.33 6.22
N ARG A 79 5.47 6.45 5.62
CA ARG A 79 6.18 5.30 5.06
C ARG A 79 6.91 4.57 6.18
N LEU A 80 6.42 3.40 6.57
CA LEU A 80 6.97 2.60 7.67
C LEU A 80 8.08 1.65 7.21
N PHE A 81 8.03 1.22 5.95
CA PHE A 81 9.01 0.31 5.38
C PHE A 81 9.30 0.67 3.92
N ASN A 82 10.58 0.54 3.54
CA ASN A 82 11.01 0.54 2.15
C ASN A 82 12.10 -0.52 1.94
N HIS A 83 12.01 -1.21 0.81
CA HIS A 83 13.07 -2.08 0.32
C HIS A 83 13.12 -1.96 -1.19
N HIS A 84 14.14 -1.26 -1.67
CA HIS A 84 14.37 -1.07 -3.10
C HIS A 84 15.68 -1.76 -3.44
N GLU A 85 15.59 -2.80 -4.24
CA GLU A 85 16.76 -3.52 -4.74
C GLU A 85 16.77 -3.54 -6.27
N GLN A 86 17.66 -4.31 -6.90
CA GLN A 86 17.79 -4.31 -8.37
C GLN A 86 16.56 -4.90 -9.07
N ASP A 87 15.90 -5.87 -8.44
CA ASP A 87 14.87 -6.63 -9.11
C ASP A 87 13.47 -6.11 -8.79
N PHE A 88 13.20 -5.66 -7.55
CA PHE A 88 11.89 -5.16 -7.17
C PHE A 88 11.93 -3.98 -6.20
N LEU A 89 10.79 -3.29 -6.10
CA LEU A 89 10.50 -2.27 -5.10
C LEU A 89 9.39 -2.77 -4.19
N LEU A 90 9.56 -2.59 -2.88
CA LEU A 90 8.56 -2.87 -1.86
C LEU A 90 8.46 -1.67 -0.90
N ASP A 91 7.27 -1.11 -0.75
CA ASP A 91 7.02 -0.01 0.18
C ASP A 91 5.74 -0.31 0.99
N LEU A 92 5.74 0.10 2.26
CA LEU A 92 4.57 0.07 3.14
C LEU A 92 4.28 1.48 3.66
N TRP A 93 3.06 1.94 3.44
CA TRP A 93 2.53 3.17 4.01
C TRP A 93 1.42 2.88 5.02
N SER A 94 1.34 3.70 6.07
CA SER A 94 0.35 3.59 7.14
C SER A 94 -0.22 4.96 7.50
N ARG A 95 -1.50 5.01 7.87
CA ARG A 95 -2.13 6.21 8.45
C ARG A 95 -1.62 6.51 9.86
N ASP A 96 -1.15 5.47 10.55
CA ASP A 96 -0.49 5.55 11.84
C ASP A 96 1.04 5.46 11.67
N ALA A 97 1.78 6.32 12.36
CA ALA A 97 3.24 6.34 12.35
C ALA A 97 3.85 5.25 13.25
N THR A 98 3.05 4.60 14.10
CA THR A 98 3.50 3.52 14.98
C THR A 98 4.07 2.36 14.17
N SER A 99 5.28 1.92 14.48
CA SER A 99 5.88 0.78 13.77
C SER A 99 5.12 -0.51 14.06
N VAL A 100 5.17 -1.47 13.13
CA VAL A 100 4.56 -2.80 13.33
C VAL A 100 5.04 -3.44 14.63
N ALA A 101 6.34 -3.35 14.93
CA ALA A 101 6.87 -3.88 16.18
C ALA A 101 6.24 -3.21 17.42
N GLU A 102 6.11 -1.88 17.41
CA GLU A 102 5.45 -1.17 18.51
C GLU A 102 3.97 -1.54 18.64
N GLN A 103 3.25 -1.78 17.54
CA GLN A 103 1.86 -2.23 17.57
C GLN A 103 1.74 -3.62 18.23
N GLU A 104 2.55 -4.59 17.80
CA GLU A 104 2.54 -5.96 18.33
C GLU A 104 2.94 -5.98 19.82
N PHE A 105 4.02 -5.30 20.20
CA PHE A 105 4.51 -5.32 21.59
C PHE A 105 3.72 -4.42 22.55
N SER A 106 2.93 -3.45 22.06
CA SER A 106 2.04 -2.63 22.91
C SER A 106 0.83 -3.43 23.39
N ASN A 107 0.33 -4.36 22.56
CA ASN A 107 -0.75 -5.27 22.93
C ASN A 107 -0.29 -6.28 24.00
N ASP A 108 0.93 -6.81 23.88
CA ASP A 108 1.47 -7.77 24.85
C ASP A 108 1.68 -7.15 26.24
N ARG A 109 2.16 -5.91 26.34
CA ARG A 109 2.38 -5.23 27.62
C ARG A 109 1.09 -4.91 28.40
N HIS A 110 -0.05 -4.81 27.73
CA HIS A 110 -1.34 -4.63 28.41
C HIS A 110 -1.91 -5.95 28.95
N SER A 111 -1.46 -7.10 28.45
CA SER A 111 -1.92 -8.42 28.89
C SER A 111 -1.30 -8.87 30.23
N ASP A 112 -0.18 -8.26 30.65
CA ASP A 112 0.60 -8.69 31.82
C ASP A 112 0.42 -7.76 33.06
N SER A 113 -0.53 -6.83 33.02
CA SER A 113 -0.84 -5.94 34.16
C SER A 113 -1.87 -6.51 35.15
N GLY A 114 -2.13 -7.82 35.07
CA GLY A 114 -3.17 -8.52 35.83
C GLY A 114 -2.71 -9.78 36.56
N ALA A 115 -1.60 -9.73 37.30
CA ALA A 115 -1.32 -10.72 38.33
C ALA A 115 -0.69 -10.03 39.56
N GLN A 116 -1.44 -10.05 40.66
CA GLN A 116 -1.00 -9.71 42.02
C GLN A 116 0.04 -10.71 42.53
#